data_AF-A0A951JPT9-F1
#
_entry.id   AF-A0A951JPT9-F1
#
_cell.length_a   1.000
_cell.length_b   1.000
_cell.length_c   1.000
_cell.angle_alpha   90.00
_cell.angle_beta   90.00
_cell.angle_gamma   90.00
#
_symmetry.space_group_name_H-M   'P 1'
#
loop_
_entity.id
_entity.type
_entity.pdbx_description
1 polymer ?
#
loop_
_entity_poly.entity_id
_entity_poly.type
_entity_poly.pdbx_seq_one_letter_code
_entity_poly.pdbx_strand_id
1 'polypeptide(L)' 'MTATEGARMGEQVNAKDGWCCDGRTWHEHTEQEGHCCQPQNTHMGQLPDEGQEKARRRIGDSVT' A
#
# COMPACT_ATOMS: atom_id res chain seq x y z
N MET A 1 -13.04 -31.28 5.76
CA MET A 1 -11.72 -30.83 6.24
C MET A 1 -10.92 -30.44 5.01
N THR A 2 -10.26 -29.30 4.82
CA THR A 2 -10.26 -27.95 5.39
C THR A 2 -9.43 -27.16 4.37
N ALA A 3 -9.94 -26.02 3.91
CA ALA A 3 -9.30 -24.89 3.23
C ALA A 3 -7.87 -25.05 2.65
N THR A 4 -7.70 -24.81 1.36
CA THR A 4 -6.56 -24.04 0.80
C THR A 4 -6.90 -23.58 -0.63
N GLU A 5 -6.24 -22.53 -1.11
CA GLU A 5 -6.39 -21.94 -2.47
C GLU A 5 -7.45 -20.85 -2.62
N GLY A 6 -7.42 -19.88 -1.70
CA GLY A 6 -7.90 -18.52 -1.95
C GLY A 6 -6.73 -17.56 -2.18
N ALA A 7 -5.87 -17.82 -3.17
CA ALA A 7 -4.76 -16.92 -3.50
C ALA A 7 -5.25 -15.77 -4.41
N ARG A 8 -5.71 -14.70 -3.75
CA ARG A 8 -5.42 -13.28 -4.06
C ARG A 8 -5.72 -12.80 -5.49
N MET A 9 -6.99 -12.80 -5.88
CA MET A 9 -7.48 -11.94 -6.96
C MET A 9 -7.89 -10.59 -6.36
N GLY A 10 -7.09 -9.55 -6.59
CA GLY A 10 -7.45 -8.16 -6.28
C GLY A 10 -7.36 -7.79 -4.81
N GLU A 11 -6.17 -7.87 -4.21
CA GLU A 11 -5.90 -7.22 -2.92
C GLU A 11 -6.03 -5.70 -3.16
N GLN A 12 -7.25 -5.17 -3.02
CA GLN A 12 -7.54 -3.74 -3.16
C GLN A 12 -6.58 -2.98 -2.26
N VAL A 13 -5.67 -2.22 -2.85
CA VAL A 13 -4.69 -1.42 -2.11
C VAL A 13 -5.45 -0.51 -1.16
N ASN A 14 -5.40 -0.80 0.14
CA ASN A 14 -6.15 -0.07 1.16
C ASN A 14 -5.43 1.24 1.49
N ALA A 15 -5.57 2.21 0.60
CA ALA A 15 -4.98 3.53 0.74
C ALA A 15 -5.75 4.46 1.69
N LYS A 16 -6.72 3.94 2.48
CA LYS A 16 -7.57 4.77 3.37
C LYS A 16 -6.78 5.44 4.48
N ASP A 17 -5.78 4.75 4.99
CA ASP A 17 -4.88 5.26 6.04
C ASP A 17 -3.72 6.09 5.48
N GLY A 18 -3.70 6.31 4.16
CA GLY A 18 -2.66 7.05 3.45
C GLY A 18 -1.53 6.17 2.92
N TRP A 19 -0.46 6.82 2.49
CA TRP A 19 0.71 6.20 1.87
C TRP A 19 2.00 6.49 2.62
N CYS A 20 2.95 5.56 2.52
CA CYS A 20 4.28 5.70 3.09
C CYS A 20 5.32 6.11 2.04
N CYS A 21 6.47 6.65 2.47
CA CYS A 21 7.54 7.13 1.58
C CYS A 21 8.09 6.04 0.63
N ASP A 22 7.95 4.77 1.00
CA ASP A 22 8.33 3.61 0.18
C ASP A 22 7.25 3.20 -0.85
N GLY A 23 6.13 3.91 -0.94
CA GLY A 23 5.03 3.62 -1.87
C GLY A 23 4.15 2.42 -1.49
N ARG A 24 4.32 1.87 -0.29
CA ARG A 24 3.35 0.99 0.38
C ARG A 24 2.25 1.83 1.06
N THR A 25 1.09 1.25 1.33
CA THR A 25 0.09 1.91 2.16
C THR A 25 0.57 2.06 3.60
N TRP A 26 0.05 3.05 4.31
CA TRP A 26 0.41 3.28 5.72
C TRP A 26 0.13 2.03 6.56
N HIS A 27 -1.01 1.37 6.31
CA HIS A 27 -1.38 0.11 6.96
C HIS A 27 -0.36 -1.00 6.69
N GLU A 28 -0.09 -1.31 5.42
CA GLU A 28 0.87 -2.36 5.04
C GLU A 28 2.27 -2.13 5.64
N HIS A 29 2.73 -0.88 5.66
CA HIS A 29 4.07 -0.55 6.13
C HIS A 29 4.16 -0.61 7.66
N THR A 30 3.15 -0.11 8.37
CA THR A 30 3.13 -0.18 9.84
C THR A 30 2.89 -1.58 10.37
N GLU A 31 2.13 -2.42 9.68
CA GLU A 31 1.99 -3.83 10.04
C GLU A 31 3.30 -4.62 9.89
N GLN A 32 4.15 -4.27 8.90
CA GLN A 32 5.41 -4.97 8.64
C GLN A 32 6.60 -4.42 9.43
N GLU A 33 6.72 -3.09 9.52
CA GLU A 33 7.91 -2.41 10.05
C GLU A 33 7.61 -1.61 11.34
N GLY A 34 6.36 -1.59 11.78
CA GLY A 34 5.93 -0.96 13.04
C GLY A 34 5.71 0.54 12.97
N HIS A 35 6.41 1.27 12.08
CA HIS A 35 6.25 2.73 11.97
C HIS A 35 6.51 3.25 10.56
N CYS A 36 5.63 4.13 10.07
CA CYS A 36 5.81 4.83 8.80
C CYS A 36 6.45 6.20 9.04
N CYS A 37 7.40 6.56 8.16
CA CYS A 37 8.05 7.87 8.07
C CYS A 37 7.06 9.04 7.88
N GLN A 38 5.88 8.76 7.30
CA GLN A 38 4.86 9.75 6.96
C GLN A 38 3.71 9.71 7.99
N PRO A 39 3.04 10.86 8.23
CA PRO A 39 1.84 10.87 9.06
C PRO A 39 0.74 10.00 8.44
N GLN A 40 -0.17 9.50 9.29
CA GLN A 40 -1.40 8.86 8.81
C GLN A 40 -2.19 9.80 7.90
N ASN A 41 -2.92 9.22 6.95
CA ASN A 41 -3.71 9.94 5.95
C ASN A 41 -2.89 10.74 4.92
N THR A 42 -1.59 10.47 4.79
CA THR A 42 -0.77 11.10 3.73
C THR A 42 -1.27 10.70 2.35
N HIS A 43 -1.58 11.69 1.52
CA HIS A 43 -2.01 11.44 0.14
C HIS A 43 -0.81 11.09 -0.74
N MET A 44 -1.04 10.25 -1.76
CA MET A 44 0.02 9.87 -2.71
C MET A 44 0.71 11.09 -3.32
N GLY A 45 -0.04 12.13 -3.71
CA GLY A 45 0.55 13.36 -4.28
C GLY A 45 1.43 14.16 -3.33
N GLN A 46 1.50 13.80 -2.04
CA GLN A 46 2.38 14.40 -1.04
C GLN A 46 3.65 13.58 -0.81
N LEU A 47 3.75 12.38 -1.37
CA LEU A 47 4.95 11.57 -1.32
C LEU A 47 6.06 12.17 -2.20
N PRO A 48 7.34 11.89 -1.91
CA PRO A 48 8.42 12.13 -2.87
C PRO A 48 8.17 11.36 -4.19
N ASP A 49 8.73 11.85 -5.30
CA ASP A 49 8.54 11.25 -6.64
C ASP A 49 8.69 9.72 -6.65
N GLU A 50 9.75 9.21 -6.00
CA GLU A 50 9.99 7.77 -5.90
C GLU A 50 8.84 7.01 -5.20
N GLY A 51 8.30 7.57 -4.12
CA GLY A 51 7.16 7.01 -3.39
C GLY A 51 5.87 7.06 -4.22
N GLN A 52 5.68 8.13 -5.00
CA GLN A 52 4.55 8.25 -5.92
C GLN A 52 4.60 7.19 -7.02
N GLU A 53 5.76 6.99 -7.65
CA GLU A 53 5.93 6.00 -8.70
C GLU A 53 5.66 4.58 -8.21
N LYS A 54 6.21 4.22 -7.04
CA LYS A 54 6.00 2.92 -6.40
C LYS A 54 4.51 2.71 -6.06
N ALA A 55 3.88 3.72 -5.47
CA ALA A 55 2.47 3.67 -5.11
C ALA A 55 1.56 3.54 -6.35
N ARG A 56 1.84 4.30 -7.41
CA ARG A 56 1.13 4.21 -8.70
C ARG A 56 1.28 2.83 -9.35
N ARG A 57 2.49 2.26 -9.33
CA ARG A 57 2.72 0.90 -9.84
C ARG A 57 1.89 -0.13 -9.08
N ARG A 58 1.80 -0.03 -7.75
CA ARG A 58 0.96 -0.93 -6.94
C ARG A 58 -0.52 -0.79 -7.29
N ILE A 59 -1.04 0.43 -7.40
CA ILE A 59 -2.44 0.64 -7.81
C ILE A 59 -2.68 0.05 -9.21
N GLY A 60 -1.77 0.30 -10.15
CA GLY A 60 -1.88 -0.21 -11.52
C GLY A 60 -1.84 -1.73 -11.61
N ASP A 61 -1.00 -2.37 -10.79
CA ASP A 61 -0.89 -3.83 -10.68
C ASP A 61 -2.13 -4.46 -10.04
N SER A 62 -2.77 -3.80 -9.07
CA SER A 62 -4.00 -4.29 -8.42
C SER A 62 -5.27 -4.15 -9.26
N VAL A 63 -5.23 -3.43 -10.39
CA VAL A 63 -6.39 -3.19 -11.28
C VAL A 63 -6.38 -4.11 -12.51
N THR A 64 -5.30 -4.89 -12.72
CA THR A 64 -5.17 -5.84 -13.84
C THR A 64 -5.49 -7.27 -13.39
#